data_AF-A0A377D113-F1
#
_entry.id   AF-A0A377D113-F1
#
_cell.length_a   1.000
_cell.length_b   1.000
_cell.length_c   1.000
_cell.angle_alpha   90.00
_cell.angle_beta   90.00
_cell.angle_gamma   90.00
#
_symmetry.space_group_name_H-M   'P 1'
#
loop_
_entity.id
_entity.type
_entity.pdbx_description
1 polymer ?
#
loop_
_entity_poly.entity_id
_entity_poly.type
_entity_poly.pdbx_seq_one_letter_code
_entity_poly.pdbx_strand_id
1 'polypeptide(L)'
;MMAAKHPVIDLLGITIVAGNQTLDKTLINGLNVCQKLEINVPVYAGMPQPIMRQQIVADNIHGETGLDGPVFEPLTRQAESTHAVNISSIP
;
A
#
# COMPACT_ATOMS: atom_id res chain seq x y z
N MET A 1 6.58 1.23 -8.26
CA MET A 1 6.95 1.65 -9.63
C MET A 1 7.97 0.71 -10.24
N MET A 2 9.22 0.66 -9.77
CA MET A 2 10.29 -0.17 -10.35
C MET A 2 9.89 -1.65 -10.49
N ALA A 3 9.46 -2.28 -9.39
CA ALA A 3 9.04 -3.68 -9.39
C ALA A 3 7.90 -3.98 -10.40
N ALA A 4 7.00 -3.02 -10.63
CA ALA A 4 5.86 -3.20 -11.52
C ALA A 4 6.17 -2.98 -13.01
N LYS A 5 7.34 -2.44 -13.36
CA LYS A 5 7.71 -2.10 -14.75
C LYS A 5 8.98 -2.80 -15.22
N HIS A 6 9.78 -3.37 -14.32
CA HIS A 6 11.02 -4.02 -14.71
C HIS A 6 10.74 -5.42 -15.29
N PRO A 7 11.28 -5.76 -16.47
CA PRO A 7 10.84 -6.95 -17.23
C PRO A 7 11.22 -8.30 -16.60
N VAL A 8 12.15 -8.31 -15.64
CA VAL A 8 12.60 -9.53 -14.94
C VAL A 8 11.87 -9.77 -13.62
N ILE A 9 10.97 -8.86 -13.22
CA ILE A 9 10.21 -8.96 -11.99
C ILE A 9 8.78 -9.30 -12.35
N ASP A 10 8.31 -10.43 -11.85
CA ASP A 10 6.90 -10.76 -11.84
C ASP A 10 6.29 -10.28 -10.52
N LEU A 11 5.64 -9.12 -10.55
CA LEU A 11 5.01 -8.54 -9.37
C LEU A 11 3.64 -9.19 -9.14
N LEU A 12 3.62 -10.19 -8.29
CA LEU A 12 2.41 -10.96 -8.01
C LEU A 12 1.34 -10.14 -7.24
N GLY A 13 1.75 -9.29 -6.31
CA GLY A 13 0.82 -8.48 -5.52
C GLY A 13 1.53 -7.51 -4.59
N ILE A 14 0.76 -6.62 -3.97
CA ILE A 14 1.27 -5.63 -3.02
C ILE A 14 0.54 -5.79 -1.69
N THR A 15 1.29 -6.11 -0.64
CA THR A 15 0.77 -6.12 0.74
C THR A 15 1.14 -4.82 1.45
N ILE A 16 0.17 -4.20 2.13
CA ILE A 16 0.36 -2.94 2.84
C ILE A 16 0.30 -3.18 4.35
N VAL A 17 1.14 -2.48 5.11
CA VAL A 17 1.20 -2.54 6.57
C VAL A 17 1.32 -1.12 7.14
N ALA A 18 0.86 -0.91 8.37
CA ALA A 18 1.12 0.32 9.08
C ALA A 18 2.62 0.52 9.36
N GLY A 19 3.09 1.77 9.27
CA GLY A 19 4.51 2.12 9.44
C GLY A 19 4.71 3.61 9.29
N ASN A 20 5.03 4.08 8.08
CA ASN A 20 5.22 5.51 7.78
C ASN A 20 4.01 6.36 8.22
N GLN A 21 2.81 5.80 8.06
CA GLN A 21 1.56 6.30 8.61
C GLN A 21 0.67 5.13 9.07
N THR A 22 -0.53 5.44 9.55
CA THR A 22 -1.56 4.43 9.82
C THR A 22 -1.86 3.57 8.59
N LEU A 23 -2.41 2.38 8.80
CA LEU A 23 -2.75 1.46 7.71
C LEU A 23 -3.70 2.11 6.70
N ASP A 24 -4.73 2.83 7.16
CA ASP A 24 -5.70 3.47 6.28
C ASP A 24 -5.02 4.41 5.28
N LYS A 25 -4.09 5.24 5.74
CA LYS A 25 -3.36 6.17 4.88
C LYS A 25 -2.36 5.46 3.97
N THR A 26 -1.58 4.53 4.50
CA THR A 26 -0.61 3.77 3.67
C THR A 26 -1.31 2.92 2.61
N LEU A 27 -2.50 2.38 2.89
CA LEU A 27 -3.33 1.64 1.95
C LEU A 27 -3.85 2.57 0.84
N ILE A 28 -4.42 3.71 1.22
CA ILE A 28 -4.83 4.75 0.27
C ILE A 28 -3.66 5.19 -0.60
N ASN A 29 -2.47 5.38 -0.04
CA ASN A 29 -1.28 5.78 -0.79
C ASN A 29 -0.84 4.70 -1.79
N GLY A 30 -0.80 3.42 -1.38
CA GLY A 30 -0.51 2.31 -2.28
C GLY A 30 -1.52 2.21 -3.43
N LEU A 31 -2.81 2.38 -3.11
CA LEU A 31 -3.90 2.41 -4.09
C LEU A 31 -3.87 3.67 -4.99
N ASN A 32 -3.43 4.81 -4.51
CA ASN A 32 -3.27 5.99 -5.35
C ASN A 32 -2.10 5.82 -6.33
N VAL A 33 -0.96 5.35 -5.84
CA VAL A 33 0.24 5.10 -6.66
C VAL A 33 -0.06 4.08 -7.76
N CYS A 34 -0.69 2.96 -7.42
CA CYS A 34 -0.93 1.93 -8.41
C CYS A 34 -2.05 2.34 -9.40
N GLN A 35 -2.95 3.27 -9.05
CA GLN A 35 -3.99 3.79 -9.95
C GLN A 35 -3.34 4.77 -10.92
N LYS A 36 -2.53 5.69 -10.41
CA LYS A 36 -1.82 6.70 -11.21
C LYS A 36 -0.85 6.09 -12.22
N LEU A 37 -0.24 4.95 -11.90
CA LEU A 37 0.77 4.29 -12.73
C LEU A 37 0.23 3.09 -13.52
N GLU A 38 -1.09 2.85 -13.48
CA GLU A 38 -1.77 1.73 -14.14
C GLU A 38 -1.11 0.37 -13.81
N ILE A 39 -0.84 0.16 -12.51
CA ILE A 39 -0.29 -1.08 -11.99
C ILE A 39 -1.47 -1.98 -11.59
N ASN A 40 -1.70 -3.03 -12.38
CA ASN A 40 -2.84 -3.92 -12.29
C ASN A 40 -2.50 -5.21 -11.54
N VAL A 41 -2.02 -5.07 -10.30
CA VAL A 41 -1.77 -6.20 -9.38
C VAL A 41 -2.67 -6.03 -8.16
N PRO A 42 -3.09 -7.12 -7.50
CA PRO A 42 -3.93 -7.03 -6.33
C PRO A 42 -3.19 -6.36 -5.16
N VAL A 43 -3.93 -5.54 -4.41
CA VAL A 43 -3.42 -4.81 -3.24
C VAL A 43 -4.16 -5.31 -2.00
N TYR A 44 -3.43 -5.77 -0.99
CA TYR A 44 -3.99 -6.38 0.21
C TYR A 44 -3.65 -5.55 1.45
N ALA A 45 -4.66 -5.26 2.26
CA ALA A 45 -4.46 -4.63 3.56
C ALA A 45 -3.96 -5.67 4.58
N GLY A 46 -2.87 -5.35 5.27
CA GLY A 46 -2.27 -6.17 6.31
C GLY A 46 -2.46 -5.59 7.70
N MET A 47 -1.45 -5.72 8.54
CA MET A 47 -1.57 -5.40 9.96
C MET A 47 -1.68 -3.88 10.21
N PRO A 48 -2.66 -3.43 11.02
CA PRO A 48 -2.81 -2.02 11.36
C PRO A 48 -1.85 -1.54 12.46
N GLN A 49 -1.24 -2.47 13.20
CA GLN A 49 -0.39 -2.19 14.35
C GLN A 49 0.80 -3.16 14.43
N PRO A 50 1.90 -2.77 15.11
CA PRO A 50 2.99 -3.69 15.43
C PRO A 50 2.52 -4.83 16.35
N ILE A 51 3.27 -5.95 16.34
CA ILE A 51 2.88 -7.16 17.09
C ILE A 51 2.88 -6.93 18.62
N MET A 52 3.81 -6.13 19.16
CA MET A 52 3.97 -5.97 20.61
C MET A 52 4.16 -4.53 21.09
N ARG A 53 4.82 -3.68 20.29
CA ARG A 53 5.13 -2.30 20.70
C ARG A 53 3.99 -1.35 20.37
N GLN A 54 3.97 -0.22 21.06
CA GLN A 54 3.11 0.89 20.66
C GLN A 54 3.42 1.34 19.24
N GLN A 55 2.36 1.69 18.52
CA GLN A 55 2.47 2.19 17.16
C GLN A 55 3.17 3.56 17.16
N ILE A 56 4.08 3.72 16.22
CA ILE A 56 4.78 4.97 15.95
C ILE A 56 4.68 5.20 14.45
N VAL A 57 4.35 6.43 14.07
CA VAL A 57 4.32 6.88 12.67
C VAL A 57 5.47 7.85 12.41
N ALA A 58 5.80 8.07 11.14
CA ALA A 58 6.88 8.96 10.70
C ALA A 58 6.32 10.12 9.85
N ASP A 59 5.29 10.78 10.37
CA ASP A 59 4.67 11.98 9.76
C ASP A 59 5.65 13.14 9.59
N ASN A 60 6.62 13.28 10.50
CA ASN A 60 7.70 14.25 10.40
C ASN A 60 8.60 14.06 9.15
N ILE A 61 8.62 12.87 8.55
CA ILE A 61 9.39 12.55 7.34
C ILE A 61 8.49 12.43 6.11
N HIS A 62 7.32 11.80 6.27
CA HIS A 62 6.42 11.44 5.17
C HIS A 62 5.19 12.35 5.03
N GLY A 63 5.06 13.33 5.94
CA GLY A 63 3.96 14.27 5.97
C GLY A 63 2.67 13.70 6.58
N GLU A 64 1.64 14.53 6.64
CA GLU A 64 0.38 14.17 7.31
C GLU A 64 -0.34 13.04 6.57
N THR A 65 -0.27 13.02 5.24
CA THR A 65 -0.88 11.96 4.42
C THR A 65 -0.02 10.68 4.39
N GLY A 66 1.26 10.76 4.79
CA GLY A 66 2.25 9.69 4.62
C GLY A 66 2.80 9.58 3.19
N LEU A 67 2.37 10.46 2.29
CA LEU A 67 2.90 10.65 0.94
C LEU A 67 2.63 12.10 0.48
N ASP A 68 3.01 13.08 1.30
CA ASP A 68 2.79 14.50 0.96
C ASP A 68 3.59 14.89 -0.31
N GLY A 69 2.96 15.67 -1.19
CA GLY A 69 3.54 16.12 -2.46
C GLY A 69 2.64 15.84 -3.67
N PRO A 70 2.45 14.57 -4.08
CA PRO A 70 1.55 14.23 -5.17
C PRO A 70 0.08 14.47 -4.83
N VAL A 71 -0.66 15.01 -5.80
CA VAL A 71 -2.12 15.09 -5.76
C VAL A 71 -2.68 14.05 -6.72
N PHE A 72 -3.62 13.23 -6.23
CA PHE A 72 -4.23 12.15 -6.99
C PHE A 72 -5.67 12.49 -7.37
N GLU A 73 -6.10 11.93 -8.49
CA GLU A 73 -7.51 11.90 -8.88
C GLU A 73 -8.33 11.06 -7.88
N PRO A 74 -9.68 11.17 -7.88
CA PRO A 74 -10.52 10.35 -7.04
C PRO A 74 -10.18 8.86 -7.15
N LEU A 75 -9.99 8.22 -6.00
CA LEU A 75 -9.62 6.82 -5.94
C LEU A 75 -10.84 5.96 -6.30
N THR A 76 -10.71 5.13 -7.34
CA THR A 76 -11.76 4.21 -7.79
C THR A 76 -11.40 2.76 -7.53
N ARG A 77 -10.12 2.43 -7.39
CA ARG A 77 -9.68 1.09 -7.02
C ARG A 77 -9.83 0.83 -5.53
N GLN A 78 -10.17 -0.41 -5.19
CA GLN A 78 -10.25 -0.92 -3.82
C GLN A 78 -9.17 -1.96 -3.56
N ALA A 79 -8.85 -2.15 -2.28
CA ALA A 79 -8.06 -3.28 -1.85
C ALA A 79 -8.87 -4.57 -1.96
N GLU A 80 -8.18 -5.70 -2.10
CA GLU A 80 -8.79 -7.02 -1.97
C GLU A 80 -9.36 -7.21 -0.56
N SER A 81 -10.45 -7.96 -0.46
CA SER A 81 -11.10 -8.27 0.83
C SER A 81 -10.28 -9.24 1.69
N THR A 82 -9.39 -10.01 1.07
CA THR A 82 -8.49 -10.95 1.76
C THR A 82 -7.42 -10.19 2.53
N HIS A 83 -7.26 -10.51 3.81
CA HIS A 83 -6.19 -9.94 4.63
C HIS A 83 -4.81 -10.38 4.10
N ALA A 84 -3.82 -9.49 4.09
CA ALA A 84 -2.51 -9.73 3.50
C ALA A 84 -1.76 -10.96 4.08
N VAL A 85 -2.01 -11.31 5.33
CA VAL A 85 -1.42 -12.50 5.98
C VAL A 85 -2.02 -13.82 5.46
N ASN A 86 -3.24 -13.78 4.91
CA ASN A 86 -3.99 -14.97 4.51
C ASN A 86 -3.87 -15.28 3.00
N ILE A 87 -2.97 -14.60 2.28
CA ILE A 87 -2.77 -14.85 0.84
C ILE A 87 -2.13 -16.23 0.68
N SER A 88 -2.93 -17.20 0.24
CA SER A 88 -2.48 -18.57 -0.04
C SER A 88 -2.21 -18.83 -1.52
N SER A 89 -2.76 -17.99 -2.39
CA SER A 89 -2.57 -18.01 -3.84
C SER A 89 -2.82 -16.62 -4.42
N ILE A 90 -2.00 -16.23 -5.38
CA ILE A 90 -2.20 -15.04 -6.20
C ILE A 90 -2.70 -15.55 -7.57
N PRO A 91 -3.79 -14.98 -8.13
CA PRO A 91 -4.33 -15.40 -9.42
C PRO A 91 -3.32 -15.26 -10.57
#